data_AF-A0A825BAL5-F1
#
_entry.id   AF-A0A825BAL5-F1
#
_cell.length_a   1.000
_cell.length_b   1.000
_cell.length_c   1.000
_cell.angle_alpha   90.00
_cell.angle_beta   90.00
_cell.angle_gamma   90.00
#
_symmetry.space_group_name_H-M   'P 1'
#
loop_
_entity.id
_entity.type
_entity.pdbx_description
1 polymer ?
#
loop_
_entity_poly.entity_id
_entity_poly.type
_entity_poly.pdbx_seq_one_letter_code
_entity_poly.pdbx_strand_id
1 'polypeptide(L)'
;MVEFDKRSSKLNIIFFISALRNGGAERVLQVLSSEFSKKHSVEVVYFEEDKKHYEFLVKTTHLNIYHNTTILSKFKKFFTIRNFIKSKKPDLIISFMDQTNINLIISTMF
;
A
#
# COMPACT_ATOMS: atom_id res chain seq x y z
N MET A 1 32.54 -12.29 0.47
CA MET A 1 32.02 -10.99 0.04
C MET A 1 31.01 -11.28 -1.05
N VAL A 2 29.72 -11.34 -0.71
CA VAL A 2 28.66 -11.68 -1.69
C VAL A 2 28.36 -10.42 -2.48
N GLU A 3 28.61 -10.49 -3.78
CA GLU A 3 28.35 -9.42 -4.73
C GLU A 3 26.83 -9.33 -4.95
N PHE A 4 26.19 -8.32 -4.35
CA PHE A 4 24.79 -8.03 -4.62
C PHE A 4 24.67 -7.53 -6.05
N ASP A 5 24.15 -8.40 -6.93
CA ASP A 5 23.92 -8.16 -8.35
C ASP A 5 23.20 -6.81 -8.59
N LYS A 6 23.90 -5.90 -9.27
CA LYS A 6 23.43 -4.56 -9.68
C LYS A 6 22.52 -4.66 -10.90
N ARG A 7 21.34 -5.26 -10.74
CA ARG A 7 20.22 -5.02 -11.67
C ARG A 7 19.13 -4.20 -10.99
N SER A 8 19.44 -2.97 -10.61
CA SER A 8 18.43 -2.08 -10.03
C SER A 8 17.65 -1.39 -11.15
N SER A 9 16.78 -2.12 -11.85
CA SER A 9 15.73 -1.50 -12.64
C SER A 9 14.84 -0.64 -11.72
N LYS A 10 14.32 0.47 -12.25
CA LYS A 10 13.38 1.31 -11.51
C LYS A 10 12.07 0.54 -11.31
N LEU A 11 11.83 0.09 -10.07
CA LEU A 11 10.59 -0.57 -9.67
C LEU A 11 9.45 0.42 -9.39
N ASN A 12 8.22 -0.07 -9.56
CA ASN A 12 6.98 0.53 -9.08
C ASN A 12 6.54 -0.18 -7.80
N ILE A 13 6.62 0.52 -6.67
CA ILE A 13 6.37 -0.02 -5.34
C ILE A 13 5.10 0.63 -4.78
N ILE A 14 4.19 -0.20 -4.25
CA ILE A 14 3.02 0.29 -3.54
C ILE A 14 3.04 -0.20 -2.10
N PHE A 15 2.99 0.75 -1.18
CA PHE A 15 2.77 0.47 0.23
C PHE A 15 1.27 0.52 0.54
N PHE A 16 0.77 -0.43 1.30
CA PHE A 16 -0.61 -0.43 1.82
C PHE A 16 -0.64 -0.38 3.34
N ILE A 17 -1.55 0.42 3.89
CA ILE A 17 -1.83 0.49 5.33
C ILE A 17 -3.34 0.67 5.57
N SER A 18 -3.85 0.31 6.75
CA SER A 18 -5.29 0.49 7.03
C SER A 18 -5.66 1.96 7.15
N ALA A 19 -4.96 2.72 8.00
CA ALA A 19 -5.20 4.14 8.25
C ALA A 19 -3.88 4.88 8.51
N LEU A 20 -3.86 6.18 8.25
CA LEU A 20 -2.76 7.08 8.61
C LEU A 20 -3.14 7.87 9.86
N ARG A 21 -2.90 7.26 11.03
CA ARG A 21 -3.18 7.88 12.34
C ARG A 21 -1.85 8.31 12.98
N ASN A 22 -1.62 7.96 14.24
CA ASN A 22 -0.43 8.32 15.00
C ASN A 22 0.27 7.07 15.59
N GLY A 23 0.37 6.00 14.81
CA GLY A 23 1.02 4.75 15.22
C GLY A 23 2.47 4.63 14.80
N GLY A 24 3.16 3.60 15.33
CA GLY A 24 4.56 3.32 15.01
C GLY A 24 4.77 2.76 13.61
N ALA A 25 3.78 2.06 13.05
CA ALA A 25 3.84 1.53 11.69
C ALA A 25 3.87 2.66 10.66
N GLU A 26 3.12 3.74 10.90
CA GLU A 26 3.09 4.93 10.06
C GLU A 26 4.44 5.64 10.03
N ARG A 27 5.15 5.72 11.18
CA ARG A 27 6.52 6.25 11.23
C ARG A 27 7.47 5.42 10.37
N VAL A 28 7.41 4.09 10.48
CA VAL A 28 8.24 3.19 9.66
C VAL A 28 7.89 3.34 8.18
N LEU A 29 6.60 3.38 7.85
CA LEU A 29 6.10 3.57 6.50
C LEU A 29 6.58 4.90 5.90
N GLN A 30 6.57 5.99 6.66
CA GLN A 30 7.06 7.31 6.23
C GLN A 30 8.55 7.24 5.85
N VAL A 31 9.37 6.67 6.73
CA VAL A 31 10.82 6.54 6.47
C VAL A 31 11.08 5.64 5.25
N LEU A 32 10.46 4.46 5.19
CA LEU A 32 10.68 3.52 4.08
C LEU A 32 10.20 4.11 2.75
N SER A 33 8.98 4.65 2.70
CA SER A 33 8.45 5.22 1.45
C SER A 33 9.32 6.38 0.94
N SER A 34 9.86 7.21 1.83
CA SER A 34 10.79 8.29 1.49
C SER A 34 12.16 7.77 1.01
N GLU A 35 12.69 6.72 1.61
CA GLU A 35 14.00 6.18 1.20
C GLU A 35 13.92 5.43 -0.13
N PHE A 36 12.87 4.64 -0.34
CA PHE A 36 12.67 3.91 -1.60
C PHE A 36 12.38 4.85 -2.77
N SER A 37 11.71 5.99 -2.54
CA SER A 37 11.38 6.95 -3.60
C SER A 37 12.61 7.62 -4.23
N LYS A 38 13.77 7.58 -3.58
CA LYS A 38 15.05 8.05 -4.13
C LYS A 38 15.46 7.30 -5.40
N LYS A 39 15.00 6.06 -5.58
CA LYS A 39 15.37 5.19 -6.72
C LYS A 39 14.18 4.56 -7.43
N HIS A 40 13.03 4.48 -6.78
CA HIS A 40 11.85 3.77 -7.25
C HIS A 40 10.66 4.71 -7.37
N SER A 41 9.66 4.31 -8.16
CA SER A 41 8.35 4.95 -8.09
C SER A 41 7.61 4.40 -6.88
N VAL A 42 7.13 5.27 -5.99
CA VAL A 42 6.51 4.86 -4.72
C VAL A 42 5.15 5.53 -4.57
N GLU A 43 4.14 4.75 -4.17
CA GLU A 43 2.80 5.22 -3.79
C GLU A 43 2.40 4.59 -2.45
N VAL A 44 1.83 5.38 -1.56
CA VAL A 44 1.22 4.92 -0.30
C VAL A 44 -0.29 4.90 -0.48
N VAL A 45 -0.91 3.76 -0.20
CA VAL A 45 -2.35 3.56 -0.30
C VAL A 45 -2.92 3.24 1.07
N TYR A 46 -3.96 3.95 1.47
CA TYR A 46 -4.66 3.75 2.74
C TYR A 46 -6.15 3.54 2.52
N PHE A 47 -6.81 2.81 3.44
CA PHE A 47 -8.20 2.38 3.26
C PHE A 47 -9.22 3.21 4.04
N GLU A 48 -8.92 3.54 5.29
CA GLU A 48 -9.87 4.19 6.21
C GLU A 48 -9.73 5.70 6.16
N GLU A 49 -8.87 6.26 7.00
CA GLU A 49 -8.74 7.70 7.19
C GLU A 49 -7.28 8.12 7.23
N ASP A 50 -7.04 9.40 6.97
CA ASP A 50 -5.76 10.07 7.17
C ASP A 50 -5.97 11.27 8.11
N LYS A 51 -5.38 11.19 9.31
CA LYS A 51 -5.41 12.25 10.33
C LYS A 51 -4.32 13.30 10.12
N LYS A 52 -3.49 13.17 9.09
CA LYS A 52 -2.41 14.11 8.71
C LYS A 52 -1.37 14.33 9.81
N HIS A 53 -1.11 13.32 10.63
CA HIS A 53 -0.05 13.36 11.64
C HIS A 53 1.35 13.11 11.04
N TYR A 54 1.42 12.55 9.83
CA TYR A 54 2.65 12.27 9.12
C TYR A 54 2.62 12.93 7.74
N GLU A 55 3.74 13.54 7.35
CA GLU A 55 3.93 14.11 6.02
C GLU A 55 4.64 13.09 5.13
N PHE A 56 3.99 12.71 4.03
CA PHE A 56 4.55 11.79 3.05
C PHE A 56 5.09 12.57 1.85
N LEU A 57 6.37 12.37 1.52
CA LEU A 57 7.04 12.95 0.34
C LEU A 57 6.72 12.20 -0.96
N VAL A 58 5.81 11.23 -0.90
CA VAL A 58 5.39 10.39 -2.01
C VAL A 58 3.90 10.53 -2.22
N LYS A 59 3.42 10.07 -3.38
CA LYS A 59 2.00 10.07 -3.67
C LYS A 59 1.24 9.25 -2.62
N THR A 60 0.23 9.85 -2.00
CA THR A 60 -0.74 9.15 -1.16
C THR A 60 -2.06 9.00 -1.91
N THR A 61 -2.70 7.83 -1.79
CA THR A 61 -4.00 7.54 -2.40
C THR A 61 -4.93 6.93 -1.38
N HIS A 62 -6.09 7.56 -1.17
CA HIS A 62 -7.18 6.98 -0.41
C HIS A 62 -7.96 5.99 -1.28
N LEU A 63 -7.88 4.70 -0.95
CA LEU A 63 -8.71 3.67 -1.56
C LEU A 63 -9.83 3.29 -0.59
N ASN A 64 -10.93 4.03 -0.60
CA ASN A 64 -12.05 3.76 0.29
C ASN A 64 -12.74 2.44 -0.06
N ILE A 65 -12.46 1.40 0.72
CA ILE A 65 -13.06 0.07 0.58
C ILE A 65 -14.17 -0.22 1.59
N TYR A 66 -14.39 0.68 2.56
CA TYR A 66 -15.29 0.48 3.70
C TYR A 66 -16.60 1.30 3.61
N HIS A 67 -16.90 1.89 2.46
CA HIS A 67 -18.05 2.80 2.28
C HIS A 67 -19.43 2.16 2.51
N ASN A 68 -19.61 0.84 2.33
CA ASN A 68 -20.92 0.17 2.48
C ASN A 68 -20.82 -1.05 3.39
N THR A 69 -21.84 -1.31 4.21
CA THR A 69 -21.87 -2.38 5.24
C THR A 69 -22.65 -3.65 4.85
N THR A 70 -23.26 -3.68 3.65
CA THR A 70 -24.06 -4.83 3.15
C THR A 70 -23.20 -6.08 2.93
N ILE A 71 -23.74 -7.30 3.03
CA ILE A 71 -22.98 -8.54 2.74
C ILE A 71 -22.25 -8.50 1.37
N LEU A 72 -22.90 -7.93 0.35
CA LEU A 72 -22.34 -7.76 -1.00
C LEU A 72 -21.10 -6.84 -1.03
N SER A 73 -21.00 -5.86 -0.12
CA SER A 73 -19.85 -4.96 -0.05
C SER A 73 -18.61 -5.65 0.53
N LYS A 74 -18.79 -6.68 1.38
CA LYS A 74 -17.68 -7.46 1.95
C LYS A 74 -16.86 -8.20 0.89
N PHE A 75 -17.46 -8.57 -0.24
CA PHE A 75 -16.72 -9.16 -1.36
C PHE A 75 -16.27 -8.10 -2.37
N LYS A 76 -17.07 -7.04 -2.57
CA LYS A 76 -16.74 -5.93 -3.46
C LYS A 76 -15.40 -5.27 -3.12
N LYS A 77 -15.03 -5.19 -1.84
CA LYS A 77 -13.72 -4.65 -1.43
C LYS A 77 -12.55 -5.38 -2.11
N PHE A 78 -12.59 -6.70 -2.24
CA PHE A 78 -11.50 -7.46 -2.84
C PHE A 78 -11.39 -7.18 -4.33
N PHE A 79 -12.53 -7.08 -5.04
CA PHE A 79 -12.54 -6.67 -6.44
C PHE A 79 -12.04 -5.23 -6.63
N THR A 80 -12.40 -4.30 -5.74
CA THR A 80 -11.88 -2.93 -5.77
C THR A 80 -10.36 -2.89 -5.60
N ILE A 81 -9.83 -3.59 -4.59
CA ILE A 81 -8.39 -3.70 -4.35
C ILE A 81 -7.69 -4.34 -5.56
N ARG A 82 -8.25 -5.44 -6.08
CA ARG A 82 -7.69 -6.13 -7.24
C ARG A 82 -7.67 -5.26 -8.48
N ASN A 83 -8.77 -4.60 -8.81
CA ASN A 83 -8.85 -3.71 -9.95
C ASN A 83 -7.86 -2.55 -9.82
N PHE A 84 -7.71 -2.00 -8.62
CA PHE A 84 -6.70 -0.99 -8.33
C PHE A 84 -5.29 -1.53 -8.60
N ILE A 85 -4.91 -2.67 -8.03
CA ILE A 85 -3.59 -3.29 -8.24
C ILE A 85 -3.34 -3.60 -9.73
N LYS A 86 -4.32 -4.19 -10.43
CA LYS A 86 -4.25 -4.48 -11.88
C LYS A 86 -4.07 -3.21 -12.72
N SER A 87 -4.69 -2.11 -12.32
CA SER A 87 -4.55 -0.82 -13.01
C SER A 87 -3.15 -0.22 -12.84
N LYS A 88 -2.55 -0.44 -11.68
CA LYS A 88 -1.23 0.12 -11.31
C LYS A 88 -0.04 -0.72 -11.75
N LYS A 89 -0.24 -2.04 -11.88
CA LYS A 89 0.81 -3.02 -12.25
C LYS A 89 2.10 -2.81 -11.43
N PRO A 90 2.02 -2.83 -10.08
CA PRO A 90 3.21 -2.67 -9.25
C PRO A 90 4.14 -3.88 -9.42
N ASP A 91 5.45 -3.64 -9.36
CA ASP A 91 6.47 -4.68 -9.31
C ASP A 91 6.58 -5.27 -7.89
N LEU A 92 6.28 -4.46 -6.87
CA LEU A 92 6.35 -4.84 -5.46
C LEU A 92 5.21 -4.22 -4.64
N ILE A 93 4.58 -5.03 -3.79
CA ILE A 93 3.61 -4.58 -2.79
C ILE A 93 4.17 -4.86 -1.40
N ILE A 94 4.13 -3.86 -0.52
CA ILE A 94 4.50 -3.99 0.89
C ILE A 94 3.30 -3.54 1.74
N SER A 95 2.87 -4.34 2.70
CA SER A 95 1.66 -4.07 3.45
C SER A 95 1.87 -4.06 4.96
N PHE A 96 1.13 -3.18 5.64
CA PHE A 96 1.16 -2.98 7.09
C PHE A 96 -0.23 -3.24 7.67
N MET A 97 -0.27 -3.82 8.87
CA MET A 97 -1.45 -4.24 9.65
C MET A 97 -2.08 -5.55 9.19
N ASP A 98 -2.47 -6.41 10.14
CA ASP A 98 -2.96 -7.77 9.90
C ASP A 98 -4.15 -7.81 8.92
N GLN A 99 -5.16 -6.97 9.16
CA GLN A 99 -6.37 -6.96 8.34
C GLN A 99 -6.09 -6.48 6.90
N THR A 100 -5.19 -5.51 6.73
CA THR A 100 -4.73 -5.03 5.43
C THR A 100 -3.98 -6.12 4.68
N ASN A 101 -3.08 -6.83 5.38
CA ASN A 101 -2.31 -7.95 4.83
C ASN A 101 -3.25 -9.06 4.33
N ILE A 102 -4.23 -9.48 5.14
CA ILE A 102 -5.22 -10.49 4.74
C ILE A 102 -6.01 -10.04 3.51
N ASN A 103 -6.49 -8.78 3.51
CA ASN A 103 -7.25 -8.25 2.38
C ASN A 103 -6.45 -8.26 1.07
N LEU A 104 -5.16 -7.93 1.13
CA LEU A 104 -4.29 -7.90 -0.05
C LEU A 104 -3.96 -9.30 -0.55
N ILE A 105 -3.60 -10.23 0.34
CA ILE A 105 -3.34 -11.63 -0.03
C ILE A 105 -4.52 -12.17 -0.82
N ILE A 106 -5.73 -12.11 -0.24
CA ILE A 106 -6.96 -12.58 -0.89
C ILE A 106 -7.16 -11.88 -2.24
N SER A 107 -7.05 -10.55 -2.28
CA SER A 107 -7.29 -9.77 -3.51
C SER A 107 -6.28 -10.05 -4.62
N THR A 108 -5.08 -10.55 -4.29
CA THR A 108 -4.02 -10.85 -5.27
C THR A 108 -4.07 -12.28 -5.81
N MET A 109 -4.84 -13.18 -5.19
CA MET A 109 -4.94 -14.59 -5.57
C MET A 109 -5.74 -14.84 -6.87
N PHE A 110 -6.51 -13.86 -7.35
CA PHE A 110 -7.38 -13.93 -8.54
C PHE A 110 -7.30 -12.62 -9.31
#